data_AF-A0A967W7N1-F1
#
_entry.id   AF-A0A967W7N1-F1
#
_cell.length_a   1.000
_cell.length_b   1.000
_cell.length_c   1.000
_cell.angle_alpha   90.00
_cell.angle_beta   90.00
_cell.angle_gamma   90.00
#
_symmetry.space_group_name_H-M   'P 1'
#
loop_
_entity.id
_entity.type
_entity.pdbx_description
1 polymer ?
#
loop_
_entity_poly.entity_id
_entity_poly.type
_entity_poly.pdbx_seq_one_letter_code
_entity_poly.pdbx_strand_id
1 'polypeptide(L)'
;MQKSSPRIVANALIVLLACSALAGPAQAQQGHMTPVLSAYLKMVFAGDVSGAADLFASDPDDRGSAMLVDRFERRFNERTDGLNLTGIESPVLREITELFQSYWLDALTQKAPLDVLEGRLKGQLDNILTERGFASSIDDEDTLLENVEAFIRREGYFAQSGRTAPLLDLMIWTDNNTTVESVELTDGTYDIELNKLDGFVSYGWSNFAAFGMASTGGWAKKDGLYCICRHYDLDSERFKLSFLKHEARHYADYALYPELQPADLEYRGKLTELAYSEEGTYRLLEQFTKAANRIENASHPLANWYVVDGLSMYLLDGEWPADEGAWQSIPKDQIRAAARRLLEYHDDKLAELGPSSAKGIVNL
;
A
#
# COMPACT_ATOMS: atom_id res chain seq x y z
N MET A 1 -37.37 25.25 -8.46
CA MET A 1 -37.01 24.00 -7.74
C MET A 1 -36.24 23.12 -8.70
N GLN A 2 -34.92 23.28 -8.74
CA GLN A 2 -34.02 22.52 -9.59
C GLN A 2 -33.44 21.42 -8.72
N LYS A 3 -33.83 20.17 -8.97
CA LYS A 3 -33.33 19.01 -8.22
C LYS A 3 -31.85 18.85 -8.58
N SER A 4 -30.98 19.08 -7.61
CA SER A 4 -29.57 18.72 -7.68
C SER A 4 -29.44 17.21 -7.77
N SER A 5 -28.82 16.71 -8.83
CA SER A 5 -28.38 15.33 -8.90
C SER A 5 -27.33 15.09 -7.80
N PRO A 6 -27.42 14.02 -7.01
CA PRO A 6 -26.34 13.65 -6.09
C PRO A 6 -25.13 13.27 -6.93
N ARG A 7 -24.02 14.00 -6.75
CA ARG A 7 -22.71 13.54 -7.20
C ARG A 7 -22.37 12.31 -6.38
N ILE A 8 -22.15 11.19 -7.05
CA ILE A 8 -21.56 10.00 -6.45
C ILE A 8 -20.15 10.41 -6.05
N VAL A 9 -19.93 10.58 -4.74
CA VAL A 9 -18.59 10.71 -4.16
C VAL A 9 -17.96 9.33 -4.28
N ALA A 10 -17.01 9.20 -5.19
CA ALA A 10 -16.23 7.99 -5.34
C ALA A 10 -15.18 8.01 -4.22
N ASN A 11 -15.42 7.24 -3.15
CA ASN A 11 -14.34 6.83 -2.24
C ASN A 11 -13.31 6.07 -3.09
N ALA A 12 -12.31 6.77 -3.63
CA ALA A 12 -11.18 6.14 -4.29
C ALA A 12 -10.30 5.55 -3.19
N LEU A 13 -10.68 4.38 -2.66
CA LEU A 13 -9.75 3.61 -1.85
C LEU A 13 -8.65 3.12 -2.78
N ILE A 14 -7.54 3.86 -2.82
CA ILE A 14 -6.35 3.45 -3.53
C ILE A 14 -5.77 2.28 -2.74
N VAL A 15 -5.82 1.11 -3.36
CA VAL A 15 -5.24 -0.10 -2.83
C VAL A 15 -3.73 -0.01 -3.08
N LEU A 16 -2.99 0.33 -2.03
CA LEU A 16 -1.54 0.44 -2.08
C LEU A 16 -0.92 -0.91 -1.74
N LEU A 17 -0.07 -1.42 -2.63
CA LEU A 17 0.73 -2.60 -2.33
C LEU A 17 1.83 -2.21 -1.35
N ALA A 18 1.65 -2.54 -0.07
CA ALA A 18 2.70 -2.39 0.92
C ALA A 18 3.82 -3.40 0.60
N CYS A 19 4.95 -2.90 0.09
CA CYS A 19 6.16 -3.70 0.02
C CYS A 19 6.86 -3.64 1.37
N SER A 20 6.64 -4.65 2.22
CA SER A 20 7.53 -4.97 3.34
C SER A 20 8.82 -5.61 2.81
N ALA A 21 9.46 -4.92 1.88
CA ALA A 21 10.74 -5.30 1.34
C ALA A 21 11.76 -4.21 1.58
N LEU A 22 12.81 -4.62 2.28
CA LEU A 22 14.13 -4.04 2.17
C LEU A 22 14.48 -3.98 0.69
N ALA A 23 14.38 -2.81 0.09
CA ALA A 23 14.66 -2.56 -1.31
C ALA A 23 16.17 -2.59 -1.60
N GLY A 24 16.58 -3.33 -2.63
CA GLY A 24 17.92 -3.21 -3.24
C GLY A 24 19.08 -3.60 -2.31
N PRO A 25 20.30 -3.02 -2.47
CA PRO A 25 21.53 -3.48 -1.81
C PRO A 25 21.45 -3.55 -0.27
N ALA A 26 20.39 -2.99 0.33
CA ALA A 26 19.98 -3.24 1.70
C ALA A 26 19.88 -4.74 2.05
N GLN A 27 19.45 -5.61 1.13
CA GLN A 27 19.37 -7.05 1.39
C GLN A 27 20.73 -7.76 1.31
N ALA A 28 21.71 -7.17 0.63
CA ALA A 28 23.11 -7.64 0.62
C ALA A 28 23.92 -7.14 1.83
N GLN A 29 23.47 -6.04 2.46
CA GLN A 29 24.14 -5.41 3.61
C GLN A 29 23.47 -5.73 4.97
N GLN A 30 22.18 -6.09 4.98
CA GLN A 30 21.41 -6.44 6.16
C GLN A 30 21.12 -7.94 6.12
N GLY A 31 21.77 -8.71 7.01
CA GLY A 31 21.45 -10.12 7.21
C GLY A 31 20.00 -10.33 7.66
N HIS A 32 19.63 -11.57 8.04
CA HIS A 32 18.31 -11.91 8.57
C HIS A 32 17.73 -10.80 9.48
N MET A 33 16.47 -10.42 9.26
CA MET A 33 15.77 -9.46 10.12
C MET A 33 15.88 -9.90 11.58
N THR A 34 16.35 -8.99 12.44
CA THR A 34 16.42 -9.29 13.86
C THR A 34 15.05 -9.21 14.52
N PRO A 35 14.84 -9.84 15.69
CA PRO A 35 13.59 -9.73 16.44
C PRO A 35 13.19 -8.28 16.73
N VAL A 36 14.14 -7.42 17.13
CA VAL A 36 13.89 -6.00 17.39
C VAL A 36 13.47 -5.27 16.12
N LEU A 37 14.17 -5.46 15.01
CA LEU A 37 13.81 -4.81 13.74
C LEU A 37 12.41 -5.23 13.28
N SER A 38 12.09 -6.52 13.39
CA SER A 38 10.76 -7.05 13.07
C SER A 38 9.67 -6.46 13.97
N ALA A 39 9.92 -6.35 15.28
CA ALA A 39 8.99 -5.73 16.22
C ALA A 39 8.79 -4.24 15.92
N TYR A 40 9.88 -3.50 15.65
CA TYR A 40 9.80 -2.08 15.29
C TYR A 40 9.00 -1.84 14.01
N LEU A 41 9.21 -2.64 12.96
CA LEU A 41 8.42 -2.50 11.74
C LEU A 41 6.93 -2.77 11.96
N LYS A 42 6.57 -3.70 12.85
CA LYS A 42 5.16 -3.90 13.25
C LYS A 42 4.58 -2.66 13.93
N MET A 43 5.36 -2.01 14.81
CA MET A 43 4.97 -0.75 15.44
C MET A 43 4.76 0.36 14.41
N VAL A 44 5.67 0.48 13.43
CA VAL A 44 5.53 1.40 12.31
C VAL A 44 4.21 1.15 11.57
N PHE A 45 3.94 -0.08 11.12
CA PHE A 45 2.71 -0.37 10.38
C PHE A 45 1.44 -0.25 11.22
N ALA A 46 1.53 -0.35 12.55
CA ALA A 46 0.42 -0.05 13.45
C ALA A 46 0.16 1.46 13.61
N GLY A 47 1.07 2.33 13.12
CA GLY A 47 0.99 3.78 13.29
C GLY A 47 1.31 4.25 14.70
N ASP A 48 2.00 3.44 15.50
CA ASP A 48 2.35 3.75 16.89
C ASP A 48 3.76 3.25 17.21
N VAL A 49 4.70 4.19 17.33
CA VAL A 49 6.10 3.94 17.70
C VAL A 49 6.42 4.43 19.11
N SER A 50 5.42 4.78 19.92
CA SER A 50 5.62 5.33 21.27
C SER A 50 6.40 4.40 22.20
N GLY A 51 6.26 3.08 22.03
CA GLY A 51 7.02 2.05 22.78
C GLY A 51 8.39 1.68 22.19
N ALA A 52 8.88 2.38 21.15
CA ALA A 52 10.10 1.96 20.45
C ALA A 52 11.35 2.07 21.33
N ALA A 53 11.43 3.10 22.20
CA ALA A 53 12.54 3.25 23.12
C ALA A 53 12.65 2.06 24.11
N ASP A 54 11.52 1.60 24.64
CA ASP A 54 11.47 0.43 25.52
C ASP A 54 11.86 -0.85 24.77
N LEU A 55 11.40 -0.99 23.52
CA LEU A 55 11.80 -2.08 22.64
C LEU A 55 13.33 -2.14 22.46
N PHE A 56 13.97 -1.00 22.15
CA PHE A 56 15.42 -0.95 21.97
C PHE A 56 16.18 -1.22 23.27
N ALA A 57 15.67 -0.73 24.40
CA ALA A 57 16.27 -0.96 25.71
C ALA A 57 16.13 -2.41 26.19
N SER A 58 15.14 -3.15 25.69
CA SER A 58 14.91 -4.55 26.08
C SER A 58 15.96 -5.52 25.55
N ASP A 59 16.61 -5.18 24.43
CA ASP A 59 17.71 -5.96 23.84
C ASP A 59 18.73 -5.02 23.17
N PRO A 60 19.61 -4.37 23.97
CA PRO A 60 20.54 -3.36 23.46
C PRO A 60 21.66 -3.96 22.60
N ASP A 61 21.94 -5.27 22.75
CA ASP A 61 22.97 -5.97 21.99
C ASP A 61 22.44 -6.46 20.63
N ASP A 62 21.12 -6.42 20.39
CA ASP A 62 20.53 -6.72 19.10
C ASP A 62 21.00 -5.72 18.02
N ARG A 63 21.37 -6.25 16.85
CA ARG A 63 21.82 -5.42 15.72
C ARG A 63 20.76 -4.40 15.28
N GLY A 64 19.47 -4.74 15.39
CA GLY A 64 18.36 -3.82 15.13
C GLY A 64 18.34 -2.63 16.09
N SER A 65 18.56 -2.86 17.39
CA SER A 65 18.69 -1.79 18.39
C SER A 65 19.84 -0.85 18.05
N ALA A 66 21.03 -1.42 17.79
CA ALA A 66 22.21 -0.65 17.40
C ALA A 66 22.01 0.16 16.10
N MET A 67 21.17 -0.31 15.18
CA MET A 67 20.84 0.39 13.94
C MET A 67 19.80 1.51 14.12
N LEU A 68 18.88 1.38 15.08
CA LEU A 68 17.67 2.19 15.16
C LEU A 68 17.73 3.29 16.22
N VAL A 69 18.41 3.07 17.36
CA VAL A 69 18.30 3.95 18.53
C VAL A 69 18.63 5.41 18.19
N ASP A 70 19.79 5.67 17.58
CA ASP A 70 20.23 7.03 17.24
C ASP A 70 19.39 7.67 16.13
N ARG A 71 18.82 6.85 15.24
CA ARG A 71 17.93 7.34 14.18
C ARG A 71 16.58 7.73 14.77
N PHE A 72 16.08 6.93 15.70
CA PHE A 72 14.84 7.18 16.41
C PHE A 72 14.93 8.44 17.24
N GLU A 73 15.99 8.59 18.04
CA GLU A 73 16.23 9.80 18.84
C GLU A 73 16.24 11.05 17.97
N ARG A 74 17.07 11.08 16.91
CA ARG A 74 17.15 12.25 16.02
C ARG A 74 15.84 12.58 15.33
N ARG A 75 15.07 11.58 14.90
CA ARG A 75 13.82 11.81 14.15
C ARG A 75 12.64 12.16 15.04
N PHE A 76 12.37 11.34 16.05
CA PHE A 76 11.13 11.41 16.82
C PHE A 76 11.25 12.27 18.07
N ASN A 77 12.41 12.28 18.73
CA ASN A 77 12.62 13.00 19.98
C ASN A 77 13.24 14.38 19.75
N GLU A 78 14.37 14.43 19.06
CA GLU A 78 15.10 15.69 18.79
C GLU A 78 14.53 16.47 17.59
N ARG A 79 13.86 15.76 16.66
CA ARG A 79 13.34 16.30 15.39
C ARG A 79 14.40 17.01 14.54
N THR A 80 15.63 16.50 14.59
CA THR A 80 16.79 16.95 13.82
C THR A 80 16.98 16.17 12.52
N ASP A 81 16.23 15.09 12.33
CA ASP A 81 16.25 14.24 11.13
C ASP A 81 14.85 14.10 10.52
N GLY A 82 14.72 14.31 9.22
CA GLY A 82 13.44 14.28 8.51
C GLY A 82 13.57 14.16 7.00
N LEU A 83 12.53 14.56 6.27
CA LEU A 83 12.53 14.65 4.82
C LEU A 83 13.58 15.66 4.35
N ASN A 84 14.26 15.34 3.25
CA ASN A 84 15.19 16.27 2.62
C ASN A 84 14.45 17.22 1.69
N LEU A 85 14.18 18.43 2.18
CA LEU A 85 13.43 19.45 1.44
C LEU A 85 14.32 20.48 0.72
N THR A 86 15.65 20.27 0.70
CA THR A 86 16.59 21.23 0.11
C THR A 86 16.38 21.44 -1.38
N GLY A 87 15.88 20.43 -2.09
CA GLY A 87 15.56 20.50 -3.52
C GLY A 87 14.21 21.14 -3.85
N ILE A 88 13.36 21.44 -2.87
CA ILE A 88 12.09 22.12 -3.11
C ILE A 88 12.31 23.63 -3.21
N GLU A 89 12.13 24.18 -4.41
CA GLU A 89 12.20 25.63 -4.66
C GLU A 89 10.99 26.38 -4.11
N SER A 90 9.79 25.80 -4.22
CA SER A 90 8.54 26.44 -3.78
C SER A 90 8.44 26.48 -2.26
N PRO A 91 8.44 27.67 -1.62
CA PRO A 91 8.35 27.78 -0.17
C PRO A 91 7.05 27.18 0.38
N VAL A 92 5.98 27.24 -0.41
CA VAL A 92 4.66 26.71 -0.04
C VAL A 92 4.64 25.19 -0.12
N LEU A 93 5.22 24.60 -1.17
CA LEU A 93 5.35 23.15 -1.24
C LEU A 93 6.16 22.62 -0.06
N ARG A 94 7.22 23.33 0.32
CA ARG A 94 8.02 23.02 1.51
C ARG A 94 7.15 23.07 2.77
N GLU A 95 6.38 24.14 2.95
CA GLU A 95 5.44 24.28 4.08
C GLU A 95 4.43 23.13 4.14
N ILE A 96 3.76 22.78 3.03
CA ILE A 96 2.84 21.64 2.97
C ILE A 96 3.54 20.34 3.37
N THR A 97 4.75 20.11 2.87
CA THR A 97 5.50 18.89 3.17
C THR A 97 5.91 18.82 4.64
N GLU A 98 6.30 19.96 5.23
CA GLU A 98 6.61 20.09 6.66
C GLU A 98 5.37 19.86 7.55
N LEU A 99 4.17 20.28 7.11
CA LEU A 99 2.93 20.00 7.82
C LEU A 99 2.65 18.49 7.91
N PHE A 100 2.78 17.76 6.80
CA PHE A 100 2.63 16.30 6.81
C PHE A 100 3.70 15.63 7.69
N GLN A 101 4.96 16.04 7.59
CA GLN A 101 6.02 15.51 8.47
C GLN A 101 5.71 15.74 9.95
N SER A 102 5.26 16.95 10.32
CA SER A 102 4.91 17.27 11.71
C SER A 102 3.71 16.43 12.18
N TYR A 103 2.71 16.26 11.32
CA TYR A 103 1.57 15.39 11.59
C TYR A 103 2.01 13.94 11.83
N TRP A 104 2.87 13.38 10.99
CA TRP A 104 3.37 12.01 11.17
C TRP A 104 4.15 11.85 12.47
N LEU A 105 5.06 12.79 12.79
CA LEU A 105 5.82 12.76 14.04
C LEU A 105 4.90 12.75 15.27
N ASP A 106 3.88 13.63 15.28
CA ASP A 106 2.94 13.73 16.40
C ASP A 106 2.03 12.50 16.49
N ALA A 107 1.55 11.99 15.35
CA ALA A 107 0.65 10.84 15.29
C ALA A 107 1.37 9.55 15.71
N LEU A 108 2.55 9.28 15.13
CA LEU A 108 3.33 8.08 15.41
C LEU A 108 3.80 8.01 16.88
N THR A 109 4.00 9.17 17.53
CA THR A 109 4.39 9.24 18.95
C THR A 109 3.22 9.51 19.90
N GLN A 110 1.98 9.39 19.41
CA GLN A 110 0.75 9.51 20.20
C GLN A 110 0.66 10.81 21.02
N LYS A 111 1.12 11.94 20.47
CA LYS A 111 1.14 13.24 21.17
C LYS A 111 -0.26 13.80 21.44
N ALA A 112 -1.24 13.42 20.63
CA ALA A 112 -2.65 13.79 20.77
C ALA A 112 -3.53 12.77 20.03
N PRO A 113 -4.85 12.74 20.29
CA PRO A 113 -5.80 11.94 19.51
C PRO A 113 -5.71 12.22 18.00
N LEU A 114 -5.85 11.17 17.19
CA LEU A 114 -5.64 11.24 15.73
C LEU A 114 -6.59 12.24 15.04
N ASP A 115 -7.84 12.31 15.47
CA ASP A 115 -8.84 13.26 14.97
C ASP A 115 -8.43 14.73 15.21
N VAL A 116 -7.80 15.02 16.35
CA VAL A 116 -7.25 16.35 16.67
C VAL A 116 -6.06 16.69 15.76
N LEU A 117 -5.17 15.72 15.52
CA LEU A 117 -4.00 15.91 14.66
C LEU A 117 -4.40 16.09 13.20
N GLU A 118 -5.34 15.28 12.71
CA GLU A 118 -5.88 15.39 11.36
C GLU A 118 -6.68 16.68 11.17
N GLY A 119 -7.49 17.09 12.16
CA GLY A 119 -8.19 18.37 12.12
C GLY A 119 -7.23 19.56 12.00
N ARG A 120 -6.09 19.51 12.71
CA ARG A 120 -5.04 20.53 12.60
C ARG A 120 -4.41 20.54 11.20
N LEU A 121 -3.96 19.38 10.71
CA LEU A 121 -3.36 19.25 9.38
C LEU A 121 -4.32 19.79 8.31
N LYS A 122 -5.57 19.32 8.31
CA LYS A 122 -6.58 19.71 7.32
C LYS A 122 -6.89 21.19 7.38
N GLY A 123 -7.04 21.77 8.57
CA GLY A 123 -7.26 23.21 8.71
C GLY A 123 -6.10 24.06 8.17
N GLN A 124 -4.85 23.62 8.37
CA GLN A 124 -3.68 24.34 7.83
C GLN A 124 -3.60 24.21 6.30
N LEU A 125 -3.87 23.02 5.75
CA LEU A 125 -3.93 22.81 4.29
C LEU A 125 -5.04 23.65 3.64
N ASP A 126 -6.22 23.68 4.24
CA ASP A 126 -7.37 24.46 3.76
C ASP A 126 -7.05 25.96 3.69
N ASN A 127 -6.43 26.51 4.74
CA ASN A 127 -5.98 27.90 4.74
C ASN A 127 -4.96 28.18 3.62
N ILE A 128 -3.94 27.31 3.46
CA ILE A 128 -2.92 27.47 2.41
C ILE A 128 -3.57 27.48 1.02
N LEU A 129 -4.48 26.54 0.76
CA LEU A 129 -5.14 26.38 -0.53
C LEU A 129 -6.09 27.56 -0.84
N THR A 130 -6.93 27.95 0.11
CA THR A 130 -7.88 29.06 -0.07
C THR A 130 -7.19 30.39 -0.32
N GLU A 131 -6.10 30.69 0.39
CA GLU A 131 -5.24 31.87 0.14
C GLU A 131 -4.68 31.90 -1.28
N ARG A 132 -4.52 30.73 -1.91
CA ARG A 132 -3.94 30.55 -3.26
C ARG A 132 -5.01 30.35 -4.35
N GLY A 133 -6.28 30.54 -4.00
CA GLY A 133 -7.40 30.50 -4.91
C GLY A 133 -7.89 29.10 -5.29
N PHE A 134 -7.50 28.07 -4.53
CA PHE A 134 -8.08 26.73 -4.69
C PHE A 134 -9.37 26.65 -3.90
N ALA A 135 -10.40 26.03 -4.49
CA ALA A 135 -11.56 25.61 -3.72
C ALA A 135 -11.11 24.53 -2.75
N SER A 136 -11.53 24.61 -1.49
CA SER A 136 -11.13 23.68 -0.45
C SER A 136 -12.20 23.66 0.64
N SER A 137 -12.31 22.54 1.34
CA SER A 137 -13.19 22.38 2.50
C SER A 137 -12.63 21.33 3.44
N ILE A 138 -12.51 21.66 4.73
CA ILE A 138 -12.07 20.73 5.76
C ILE A 138 -13.00 19.51 5.95
N ASP A 139 -14.28 19.69 5.60
CA ASP A 139 -15.33 18.66 5.77
C ASP A 139 -15.36 17.68 4.59
N ASP A 140 -14.65 18.00 3.50
CA ASP A 140 -14.52 17.20 2.29
C ASP A 140 -13.04 16.81 2.12
N GLU A 141 -12.61 15.77 2.85
CA GLU A 141 -11.22 15.30 2.89
C GLU A 141 -10.69 14.93 1.50
N ASP A 142 -11.52 14.29 0.67
CA ASP A 142 -11.16 13.92 -0.70
C ASP A 142 -10.88 15.16 -1.54
N THR A 143 -11.81 16.13 -1.55
CA THR A 143 -11.62 17.38 -2.30
C THR A 143 -10.41 18.17 -1.78
N LEU A 144 -10.21 18.22 -0.45
CA LEU A 144 -9.05 18.89 0.14
C LEU A 144 -7.74 18.27 -0.36
N LEU A 145 -7.62 16.95 -0.28
CA LEU A 145 -6.41 16.21 -0.64
C LEU A 145 -6.17 16.21 -2.16
N GLU A 146 -7.21 16.14 -2.98
CA GLU A 146 -7.12 16.31 -4.44
C GLU A 146 -6.60 17.71 -4.81
N ASN A 147 -7.06 18.75 -4.11
CA ASN A 147 -6.58 20.12 -4.35
C ASN A 147 -5.15 20.34 -3.84
N VAL A 148 -4.73 19.65 -2.77
CA VAL A 148 -3.31 19.58 -2.39
C VAL A 148 -2.49 18.99 -3.54
N GLU A 149 -2.89 17.85 -4.10
CA GLU A 149 -2.17 17.27 -5.24
C GLU A 149 -2.17 18.20 -6.46
N ALA A 150 -3.29 18.86 -6.77
CA ALA A 150 -3.40 19.79 -7.87
C ALA A 150 -2.48 21.01 -7.69
N PHE A 151 -2.36 21.52 -6.45
CA PHE A 151 -1.39 22.56 -6.11
C PHE A 151 0.03 22.07 -6.36
N ILE A 152 0.42 20.90 -5.82
CA ILE A 152 1.76 20.33 -5.99
C ILE A 152 2.10 20.12 -7.47
N ARG A 153 1.15 19.64 -8.28
CA ARG A 153 1.25 19.53 -9.74
C ARG A 153 1.50 20.87 -10.42
N ARG A 154 0.85 21.94 -9.97
CA ARG A 154 1.09 23.30 -10.48
C ARG A 154 2.50 23.82 -10.18
N GLU A 155 3.10 23.35 -9.08
CA GLU A 155 4.47 23.69 -8.71
C GLU A 155 5.53 22.82 -9.43
N GLY A 156 5.12 21.94 -10.35
CA GLY A 156 6.02 21.14 -11.19
C GLY A 156 6.41 19.78 -10.62
N TYR A 157 5.70 19.29 -9.60
CA TYR A 157 5.95 17.99 -8.96
C TYR A 157 4.77 17.05 -9.18
N PHE A 158 5.00 15.75 -9.12
CA PHE A 158 3.93 14.77 -9.01
C PHE A 158 3.60 14.53 -7.54
N ALA A 159 2.34 14.19 -7.27
CA ALA A 159 1.86 13.91 -5.92
C ALA A 159 0.80 12.81 -5.91
N GLN A 160 0.79 12.08 -4.79
CA GLN A 160 -0.27 11.19 -4.38
C GLN A 160 -0.55 11.44 -2.90
N SER A 161 -1.75 11.89 -2.59
CA SER A 161 -2.23 12.04 -1.22
C SER A 161 -3.38 11.07 -0.96
N GLY A 162 -3.86 11.00 0.28
CA GLY A 162 -4.95 10.10 0.66
C GLY A 162 -4.68 9.47 2.01
N ARG A 163 -5.27 8.29 2.24
CA ARG A 163 -5.04 7.51 3.46
C ARG A 163 -4.34 6.20 3.15
N THR A 164 -3.13 6.07 3.66
CA THR A 164 -2.45 4.79 3.80
C THR A 164 -2.63 4.38 5.25
N ALA A 165 -3.57 3.47 5.53
CA ALA A 165 -3.99 3.19 6.89
C ALA A 165 -2.78 2.93 7.83
N PRO A 166 -2.77 3.54 9.04
CA PRO A 166 -3.85 4.34 9.61
C PRO A 166 -3.81 5.83 9.29
N LEU A 167 -2.73 6.38 8.73
CA LEU A 167 -2.48 7.82 8.66
C LEU A 167 -2.80 8.44 7.29
N LEU A 168 -3.06 9.75 7.28
CA LEU A 168 -3.02 10.55 6.06
C LEU A 168 -1.61 10.55 5.48
N ASP A 169 -1.52 10.38 4.17
CA ASP A 169 -0.29 10.17 3.45
C ASP A 169 -0.05 11.24 2.39
N LEU A 170 1.23 11.46 2.09
CA LEU A 170 1.66 12.36 1.03
C LEU A 170 2.97 11.85 0.41
N MET A 171 2.86 11.34 -0.80
CA MET A 171 3.98 11.03 -1.67
C MET A 171 4.20 12.18 -2.66
N ILE A 172 5.47 12.54 -2.88
CA ILE A 172 5.87 13.62 -3.79
C ILE A 172 7.13 13.17 -4.54
N TRP A 173 7.13 13.33 -5.86
CA TRP A 173 8.26 12.98 -6.73
C TRP A 173 8.33 13.89 -7.95
N THR A 174 9.40 13.78 -8.74
CA THR A 174 9.70 14.74 -9.81
C THR A 174 9.71 14.12 -11.20
N ASP A 175 9.97 12.82 -11.32
CA ASP A 175 10.14 12.17 -12.62
C ASP A 175 9.20 10.96 -12.79
N ASN A 176 8.59 10.87 -13.97
CA ASN A 176 7.89 9.68 -14.46
C ASN A 176 8.56 9.19 -15.74
N ASN A 177 8.98 7.93 -15.76
CA ASN A 177 9.34 7.22 -16.99
C ASN A 177 8.21 6.25 -17.34
N THR A 178 7.33 6.67 -18.25
CA THR A 178 6.15 5.91 -18.66
C THR A 178 6.47 5.00 -19.84
N THR A 179 6.24 3.70 -19.67
CA THR A 179 6.29 2.70 -20.74
C THR A 179 4.92 2.03 -20.88
N VAL A 180 4.64 1.42 -22.03
CA VAL A 180 3.48 0.52 -22.17
C VAL A 180 3.98 -0.90 -21.97
N GLU A 181 3.38 -1.62 -21.04
CA GLU A 181 3.67 -3.03 -20.76
C GLU A 181 2.45 -3.88 -21.12
N SER A 182 2.66 -4.94 -21.92
CA SER A 182 1.62 -5.93 -22.21
C SER A 182 1.64 -7.01 -21.13
N VAL A 183 0.62 -7.03 -20.27
CA VAL A 183 0.52 -7.97 -19.15
C VAL A 183 -0.53 -9.04 -19.44
N GLU A 184 -0.10 -10.28 -19.50
CA GLU A 184 -1.00 -11.44 -19.57
C GLU A 184 -1.64 -11.69 -18.20
N LEU A 185 -2.97 -11.71 -18.16
CA LEU A 185 -3.81 -12.13 -17.03
C LEU A 185 -4.58 -13.39 -17.42
N THR A 186 -5.32 -13.99 -16.48
CA THR A 186 -6.05 -15.25 -16.71
C THR A 186 -7.18 -15.16 -17.75
N ASP A 187 -7.64 -13.95 -18.01
CA ASP A 187 -8.81 -13.58 -18.82
C ASP A 187 -8.44 -12.80 -20.10
N GLY A 188 -7.16 -12.48 -20.31
CA GLY A 188 -6.72 -11.72 -21.47
C GLY A 188 -5.34 -11.10 -21.32
N THR A 189 -4.90 -10.37 -22.32
CA THR A 189 -3.69 -9.53 -22.27
C THR A 189 -4.10 -8.07 -22.28
N TYR A 190 -3.51 -7.29 -21.39
CA TYR A 190 -3.81 -5.88 -21.20
C TYR A 190 -2.57 -5.05 -21.47
N ASP A 191 -2.68 -4.07 -22.37
CA ASP A 191 -1.65 -3.06 -22.59
C ASP A 191 -1.85 -1.92 -21.59
N ILE A 192 -0.91 -1.74 -20.66
CA ILE A 192 -1.07 -0.84 -19.52
C ILE A 192 0.10 0.15 -19.48
N GLU A 193 -0.20 1.42 -19.23
CA GLU A 193 0.83 2.42 -18.94
C GLU A 193 1.48 2.11 -17.58
N LEU A 194 2.78 1.80 -17.58
CA LEU A 194 3.61 1.64 -16.40
C LEU A 194 4.42 2.92 -16.17
N ASN A 195 4.00 3.69 -15.18
CA ASN A 195 4.67 4.90 -14.72
C ASN A 195 5.75 4.54 -13.70
N LYS A 196 7.02 4.54 -14.10
CA LYS A 196 8.16 4.29 -13.21
C LYS A 196 8.53 5.61 -12.53
N LEU A 197 8.29 5.68 -11.22
CA LEU A 197 8.42 6.92 -10.45
C LEU A 197 9.85 7.09 -9.94
N ASP A 198 10.40 8.29 -10.05
CA ASP A 198 11.74 8.64 -9.54
C ASP A 198 11.81 10.09 -9.04
N GLY A 199 12.93 10.43 -8.40
CA GLY A 199 13.18 11.77 -7.88
C GLY A 199 12.26 12.14 -6.71
N PHE A 200 11.98 11.17 -5.84
CA PHE A 200 11.10 11.33 -4.68
C PHE A 200 11.65 12.33 -3.67
N VAL A 201 10.76 13.22 -3.24
CA VAL A 201 10.92 14.06 -2.05
C VAL A 201 10.30 13.39 -0.83
N SER A 202 9.15 12.72 -1.01
CA SER A 202 8.46 11.97 0.04
C SER A 202 7.94 10.65 -0.51
N TYR A 203 8.28 9.54 0.16
CA TYR A 203 7.74 8.21 -0.08
C TYR A 203 6.54 7.89 0.83
N GLY A 204 6.02 8.89 1.56
CA GLY A 204 4.92 8.75 2.49
C GLY A 204 5.33 8.36 3.91
N TRP A 205 4.34 8.32 4.80
CA TRP A 205 4.55 8.24 6.25
C TRP A 205 5.21 6.93 6.68
N SER A 206 4.88 5.80 6.04
CA SER A 206 5.42 4.49 6.41
C SER A 206 6.91 4.41 6.09
N ASN A 207 7.34 4.99 4.97
CA ASN A 207 8.75 5.14 4.62
C ASN A 207 9.49 6.05 5.59
N PHE A 208 8.89 7.20 5.90
CA PHE A 208 9.42 8.16 6.86
C PHE A 208 9.68 7.52 8.23
N ALA A 209 8.69 6.77 8.73
CA ALA A 209 8.74 6.07 10.00
C ALA A 209 9.71 4.89 9.99
N ALA A 210 9.78 4.13 8.89
CA ALA A 210 10.67 2.98 8.75
C ALA A 210 12.11 3.35 8.37
N PHE A 211 12.49 4.62 8.34
CA PHE A 211 13.81 5.07 7.89
C PHE A 211 14.18 4.56 6.48
N GLY A 212 13.19 4.46 5.59
CA GLY A 212 13.36 3.94 4.24
C GLY A 212 13.47 2.42 4.12
N MET A 213 13.33 1.66 5.22
CA MET A 213 13.40 0.19 5.20
C MET A 213 12.12 -0.47 4.69
N ALA A 214 11.00 0.23 4.73
CA ALA A 214 9.71 -0.25 4.25
C ALA A 214 8.90 0.89 3.64
N SER A 215 8.10 0.60 2.62
CA SER A 215 7.22 1.58 1.97
C SER A 215 6.27 0.91 0.99
N THR A 216 5.33 1.69 0.46
CA THR A 216 4.55 1.31 -0.71
C THR A 216 5.47 0.91 -1.87
N GLY A 217 5.15 -0.20 -2.55
CA GLY A 217 5.87 -0.66 -3.74
C GLY A 217 5.33 -0.04 -5.03
N GLY A 218 4.02 0.20 -5.06
CA GLY A 218 3.32 0.88 -6.13
C GLY A 218 1.81 0.64 -6.01
N TRP A 219 1.07 1.06 -7.02
CA TRP A 219 -0.39 0.94 -7.05
C TRP A 219 -0.93 1.02 -8.49
N ALA A 220 -2.14 0.51 -8.68
CA ALA A 220 -2.94 0.73 -9.87
C ALA A 220 -3.85 1.96 -9.72
N LYS A 221 -4.12 2.60 -10.85
CA LYS A 221 -5.20 3.56 -11.06
C LYS A 221 -5.94 3.20 -12.35
N LYS A 222 -7.02 3.92 -12.66
CA LYS A 222 -7.79 3.73 -13.91
C LYS A 222 -6.98 4.06 -15.18
N ASP A 223 -5.94 4.87 -15.06
CA ASP A 223 -5.08 5.32 -16.15
C ASP A 223 -3.81 4.49 -16.32
N GLY A 224 -3.36 3.76 -15.30
CA GLY A 224 -2.19 2.89 -15.41
C GLY A 224 -1.66 2.40 -14.07
N LEU A 225 -0.46 1.84 -14.11
CA LEU A 225 0.28 1.39 -12.93
C LEU A 225 1.33 2.43 -12.55
N TYR A 226 1.57 2.58 -11.26
CA TYR A 226 2.52 3.51 -10.68
C TYR A 226 3.52 2.72 -9.84
N CYS A 227 4.76 2.63 -10.30
CA CYS A 227 5.80 1.77 -9.74
C CYS A 227 6.89 2.57 -9.05
N ILE A 228 7.14 2.28 -7.77
CA ILE A 228 8.34 2.71 -7.07
C ILE A 228 9.45 1.69 -7.36
N CYS A 229 9.92 1.68 -8.60
CA CYS A 229 10.70 0.58 -9.17
C CYS A 229 12.06 0.34 -8.49
N ARG A 230 12.61 1.34 -7.78
CA ARG A 230 13.80 1.16 -6.93
C ARG A 230 13.62 0.11 -5.82
N HIS A 231 12.39 -0.30 -5.52
CA HIS A 231 12.08 -1.35 -4.53
C HIS A 231 12.16 -2.78 -5.08
N TYR A 232 12.42 -2.93 -6.37
CA TYR A 232 12.33 -4.20 -7.06
C TYR A 232 13.59 -4.51 -7.86
N ASP A 233 13.91 -5.79 -7.91
CA ASP A 233 14.61 -6.37 -9.06
C ASP A 233 13.54 -6.63 -10.13
N LEU A 234 13.60 -5.88 -11.25
CA LEU A 234 12.58 -5.93 -12.30
C LEU A 234 12.58 -7.24 -13.08
N ASP A 235 13.66 -8.02 -13.01
CA ASP A 235 13.72 -9.34 -13.63
C ASP A 235 13.16 -10.44 -12.73
N SER A 236 13.01 -10.15 -11.43
CA SER A 236 12.55 -11.12 -10.44
C SER A 236 11.09 -11.51 -10.63
N GLU A 237 10.78 -12.75 -10.27
CA GLU A 237 9.40 -13.23 -10.17
C GLU A 237 8.57 -12.36 -9.23
N ARG A 238 9.16 -11.86 -8.13
CA ARG A 238 8.47 -11.00 -7.18
C ARG A 238 7.98 -9.70 -7.83
N PHE A 239 8.77 -9.07 -8.70
CA PHE A 239 8.29 -7.89 -9.43
C PHE A 239 7.20 -8.27 -10.43
N LYS A 240 7.45 -9.30 -11.26
CA LYS A 240 6.53 -9.71 -12.33
C LYS A 240 5.17 -10.18 -11.81
N LEU A 241 5.14 -10.81 -10.64
CA LEU A 241 3.92 -11.34 -10.04
C LEU A 241 3.32 -10.37 -9.03
N SER A 242 4.03 -10.14 -7.92
CA SER A 242 3.49 -9.40 -6.77
C SER A 242 3.35 -7.90 -7.00
N PHE A 243 3.98 -7.34 -8.03
CA PHE A 243 3.65 -6.00 -8.49
C PHE A 243 2.92 -6.04 -9.82
N LEU A 244 3.58 -6.47 -10.91
CA LEU A 244 3.07 -6.23 -12.26
C LEU A 244 1.73 -6.94 -12.51
N LYS A 245 1.63 -8.25 -12.26
CA LYS A 245 0.36 -8.98 -12.45
C LYS A 245 -0.70 -8.65 -11.39
N HIS A 246 -0.30 -8.44 -10.13
CA HIS A 246 -1.21 -8.04 -9.07
C HIS A 246 -1.90 -6.70 -9.40
N GLU A 247 -1.11 -5.66 -9.68
CA GLU A 247 -1.63 -4.34 -10.01
C GLU A 247 -2.34 -4.31 -11.37
N ALA A 248 -1.88 -5.09 -12.35
CA ALA A 248 -2.60 -5.25 -13.61
C ALA A 248 -4.00 -5.88 -13.41
N ARG A 249 -4.16 -6.79 -12.46
CA ARG A 249 -5.49 -7.32 -12.09
C ARG A 249 -6.37 -6.22 -11.51
N HIS A 250 -5.86 -5.38 -10.61
CA HIS A 250 -6.62 -4.21 -10.13
C HIS A 250 -7.00 -3.26 -11.26
N TYR A 251 -6.06 -2.95 -12.15
CA TYR A 251 -6.31 -2.12 -13.34
C TYR A 251 -7.45 -2.65 -14.20
N ALA A 252 -7.42 -3.96 -14.53
CA ALA A 252 -8.48 -4.61 -15.29
C ALA A 252 -9.81 -4.58 -14.53
N ASP A 253 -9.80 -4.89 -13.24
CA ASP A 253 -11.01 -4.93 -12.40
C ASP A 253 -11.64 -3.55 -12.22
N TYR A 254 -10.88 -2.45 -12.25
CA TYR A 254 -11.46 -1.10 -12.23
C TYR A 254 -12.34 -0.80 -13.46
N ALA A 255 -12.05 -1.42 -14.60
CA ALA A 255 -12.86 -1.30 -15.81
C ALA A 255 -14.01 -2.31 -15.84
N LEU A 256 -13.73 -3.56 -15.45
CA LEU A 256 -14.70 -4.66 -15.50
C LEU A 256 -15.77 -4.56 -14.39
N TYR A 257 -15.36 -4.15 -13.19
CA TYR A 257 -16.15 -4.18 -11.96
C TYR A 257 -15.92 -2.90 -11.13
N PRO A 258 -16.39 -1.73 -11.59
CA PRO A 258 -16.05 -0.42 -10.99
C PRO A 258 -16.52 -0.23 -9.54
N GLU A 259 -17.44 -1.07 -9.07
CA GLU A 259 -18.02 -1.03 -7.73
C GLU A 259 -17.40 -2.07 -6.76
N LEU A 260 -16.44 -2.85 -7.25
CA LEU A 260 -15.81 -3.94 -6.52
C LEU A 260 -15.11 -3.42 -5.26
N GLN A 261 -15.25 -4.13 -4.14
CA GLN A 261 -14.72 -3.64 -2.88
C GLN A 261 -13.22 -3.96 -2.75
N PRO A 262 -12.48 -3.21 -1.93
CA PRO A 262 -11.03 -3.38 -1.77
C PRO A 262 -10.59 -4.82 -1.43
N ALA A 263 -11.34 -5.55 -0.61
CA ALA A 263 -11.01 -6.94 -0.26
C ALA A 263 -11.19 -7.90 -1.46
N ASP A 264 -12.17 -7.65 -2.32
CA ASP A 264 -12.38 -8.43 -3.54
C ASP A 264 -11.24 -8.18 -4.54
N LEU A 265 -10.84 -6.91 -4.73
CA LEU A 265 -9.70 -6.53 -5.58
C LEU A 265 -8.44 -7.27 -5.13
N GLU A 266 -8.13 -7.20 -3.84
CA GLU A 266 -6.99 -7.87 -3.22
C GLU A 266 -7.04 -9.39 -3.33
N TYR A 267 -8.21 -9.99 -3.15
CA TYR A 267 -8.40 -11.43 -3.31
C TYR A 267 -8.05 -11.87 -4.73
N ARG A 268 -8.57 -11.15 -5.73
CA ARG A 268 -8.31 -11.43 -7.15
C ARG A 268 -6.85 -11.18 -7.53
N GLY A 269 -6.23 -10.12 -7.02
CA GLY A 269 -4.81 -9.83 -7.19
C GLY A 269 -3.93 -10.97 -6.68
N LYS A 270 -4.18 -11.43 -5.45
CA LYS A 270 -3.44 -12.53 -4.81
C LYS A 270 -3.64 -13.89 -5.50
N LEU A 271 -4.86 -14.20 -5.95
CA LEU A 271 -5.09 -15.38 -6.79
C LEU A 271 -4.35 -15.29 -8.13
N THR A 272 -4.28 -14.09 -8.72
CA THR A 272 -3.51 -13.85 -9.95
C THR A 272 -2.01 -14.10 -9.71
N GLU A 273 -1.44 -13.65 -8.58
CA GLU A 273 -0.06 -13.97 -8.21
C GLU A 273 0.17 -15.49 -8.17
N LEU A 274 -0.70 -16.22 -7.46
CA LEU A 274 -0.57 -17.67 -7.31
C LEU A 274 -0.73 -18.39 -8.64
N ALA A 275 -1.68 -17.99 -9.50
CA ALA A 275 -1.95 -18.58 -10.81
C ALA A 275 -0.78 -18.56 -11.79
N TYR A 276 0.19 -17.66 -11.57
CA TYR A 276 1.41 -17.49 -12.37
C TYR A 276 2.69 -17.80 -11.59
N SER A 277 2.61 -18.16 -10.31
CA SER A 277 3.79 -18.44 -9.47
C SER A 277 4.48 -19.77 -9.83
N GLU A 278 5.80 -19.74 -9.86
CA GLU A 278 6.68 -20.87 -10.09
C GLU A 278 7.64 -21.08 -8.92
N GLU A 279 8.67 -20.25 -8.77
CA GLU A 279 9.71 -20.47 -7.76
C GLU A 279 9.16 -20.13 -6.36
N GLY A 280 8.48 -19.00 -6.24
CA GLY A 280 8.00 -18.40 -5.01
C GLY A 280 6.64 -18.87 -4.47
N THR A 281 5.98 -19.86 -5.10
CA THR A 281 4.61 -20.30 -4.73
C THR A 281 4.43 -20.56 -3.23
N TYR A 282 5.31 -21.37 -2.62
CA TYR A 282 5.17 -21.72 -1.20
C TYR A 282 5.41 -20.52 -0.28
N ARG A 283 6.36 -19.65 -0.63
CA ARG A 283 6.64 -18.42 0.12
C ARG A 283 5.46 -17.46 0.08
N LEU A 284 4.79 -17.31 -1.08
CA LEU A 284 3.58 -16.49 -1.19
C LEU A 284 2.45 -17.05 -0.30
N LEU A 285 2.19 -18.35 -0.36
CA LEU A 285 1.18 -18.99 0.48
C LEU A 285 1.47 -18.87 1.96
N GLU A 286 2.74 -19.00 2.35
CA GLU A 286 3.17 -18.79 3.73
C GLU A 286 2.90 -17.35 4.19
N GLN A 287 3.23 -16.36 3.35
CA GLN A 287 2.95 -14.95 3.63
C GLN A 287 1.45 -14.70 3.77
N PHE A 288 0.63 -15.21 2.84
CA PHE A 288 -0.82 -15.08 2.89
C PHE A 288 -1.38 -15.77 4.15
N THR A 289 -0.90 -16.96 4.49
CA THR A 289 -1.34 -17.70 5.68
C THR A 289 -1.01 -16.96 6.96
N LYS A 290 0.21 -16.43 7.09
CA LYS A 290 0.65 -15.67 8.28
C LYS A 290 -0.07 -14.33 8.43
N ALA A 291 -0.46 -13.71 7.33
CA ALA A 291 -1.14 -12.43 7.30
C ALA A 291 -2.67 -12.54 7.14
N ALA A 292 -3.24 -13.74 7.11
CA ALA A 292 -4.67 -13.97 7.00
C ALA A 292 -5.39 -13.61 8.30
N ASN A 293 -6.41 -12.76 8.21
CA ASN A 293 -7.27 -12.41 9.34
C ASN A 293 -8.64 -11.92 8.87
N ARG A 294 -9.72 -12.36 9.54
CA ARG A 294 -11.10 -11.94 9.22
C ARG A 294 -11.44 -10.59 9.87
N ILE A 295 -10.69 -9.55 9.56
CA ILE A 295 -10.97 -8.18 9.98
C ILE A 295 -11.60 -7.45 8.78
N GLU A 296 -12.90 -7.13 8.86
CA GLU A 296 -13.67 -6.58 7.74
C GLU A 296 -13.09 -5.27 7.18
N ASN A 297 -12.53 -4.43 8.05
CA ASN A 297 -11.94 -3.15 7.67
C ASN A 297 -10.44 -3.23 7.28
N ALA A 298 -9.91 -4.44 7.05
CA ALA A 298 -8.53 -4.66 6.65
C ALA A 298 -8.47 -5.56 5.40
N SER A 299 -8.53 -4.93 4.23
CA SER A 299 -8.70 -5.60 2.93
C SER A 299 -7.61 -6.63 2.64
N HIS A 300 -6.36 -6.32 2.97
CA HIS A 300 -5.22 -7.24 2.79
C HIS A 300 -5.34 -8.52 3.63
N PRO A 301 -5.44 -8.43 4.98
CA PRO A 301 -5.66 -9.61 5.81
C PRO A 301 -6.92 -10.39 5.47
N LEU A 302 -8.00 -9.70 5.12
CA LEU A 302 -9.27 -10.34 4.76
C LEU A 302 -9.14 -11.13 3.45
N ALA A 303 -8.56 -10.53 2.42
CA ALA A 303 -8.27 -11.20 1.16
C ALA A 303 -7.34 -12.41 1.34
N ASN A 304 -6.27 -12.27 2.13
CA ASN A 304 -5.40 -13.38 2.51
C ASN A 304 -6.20 -14.54 3.12
N TRP A 305 -7.12 -14.21 4.02
CA TRP A 305 -7.97 -15.21 4.67
C TRP A 305 -8.81 -15.98 3.65
N TYR A 306 -9.47 -15.28 2.73
CA TYR A 306 -10.29 -15.92 1.68
C TYR A 306 -9.47 -16.71 0.66
N VAL A 307 -8.26 -16.27 0.31
CA VAL A 307 -7.36 -17.05 -0.55
C VAL A 307 -7.01 -18.38 0.12
N VAL A 308 -6.61 -18.34 1.39
CA VAL A 308 -6.20 -19.54 2.13
C VAL A 308 -7.39 -20.46 2.37
N ASP A 309 -8.54 -19.92 2.75
CA ASP A 309 -9.78 -20.70 2.95
C ASP A 309 -10.21 -21.39 1.65
N GLY A 310 -10.29 -20.64 0.54
CA GLY A 310 -10.66 -21.19 -0.76
C GLY A 310 -9.70 -22.29 -1.21
N LEU A 311 -8.38 -22.07 -1.12
CA LEU A 311 -7.42 -23.10 -1.49
C LEU A 311 -7.49 -24.32 -0.57
N SER A 312 -7.76 -24.13 0.72
CA SER A 312 -7.95 -25.23 1.68
C SER A 312 -9.16 -26.08 1.32
N MET A 313 -10.28 -25.47 0.91
CA MET A 313 -11.45 -26.21 0.42
C MET A 313 -11.15 -27.06 -0.82
N TYR A 314 -10.28 -26.59 -1.71
CA TYR A 314 -9.95 -27.29 -2.95
C TYR A 314 -8.84 -28.33 -2.81
N LEU A 315 -7.88 -28.14 -1.90
CA LEU A 315 -6.62 -28.88 -1.86
C LEU A 315 -6.35 -29.58 -0.53
N LEU A 316 -7.03 -29.19 0.55
CA LEU A 316 -6.79 -29.67 1.92
C LEU A 316 -8.10 -30.18 2.58
N ASP A 317 -9.07 -30.63 1.79
CA ASP A 317 -10.37 -31.13 2.28
C ASP A 317 -11.12 -30.16 3.22
N GLY A 318 -10.87 -28.85 3.07
CA GLY A 318 -11.46 -27.79 3.90
C GLY A 318 -10.74 -27.54 5.23
N GLU A 319 -9.61 -28.21 5.49
CA GLU A 319 -8.81 -27.96 6.68
C GLU A 319 -7.87 -26.77 6.49
N TRP A 320 -7.90 -25.84 7.44
CA TRP A 320 -6.94 -24.74 7.46
C TRP A 320 -5.50 -25.29 7.59
N PRO A 321 -4.50 -24.74 6.88
CA PRO A 321 -3.13 -25.23 6.94
C PRO A 321 -2.59 -25.18 8.37
N ALA A 322 -2.25 -26.35 8.93
CA ALA A 322 -1.78 -26.47 10.30
C ALA A 322 -0.40 -25.81 10.51
N ASP A 323 0.45 -25.85 9.49
CA ASP A 323 1.78 -25.27 9.47
C ASP A 323 2.29 -25.02 8.03
N GLU A 324 3.53 -24.54 7.91
CA GLU A 324 4.19 -24.22 6.64
C GLU A 324 4.33 -25.45 5.71
N GLY A 325 4.39 -26.66 6.28
CA GLY A 325 4.53 -27.91 5.55
C GLY A 325 3.25 -28.34 4.82
N ALA A 326 2.08 -27.87 5.27
CA ALA A 326 0.80 -28.20 4.63
C ALA A 326 0.80 -27.85 3.13
N TRP A 327 1.22 -26.63 2.77
CA TRP A 327 1.31 -26.21 1.38
C TRP A 327 2.41 -26.91 0.60
N GLN A 328 3.54 -27.21 1.24
CA GLN A 328 4.68 -27.88 0.60
C GLN A 328 4.36 -29.33 0.19
N SER A 329 3.37 -29.94 0.83
CA SER A 329 2.87 -31.28 0.44
C SER A 329 2.07 -31.28 -0.86
N ILE A 330 1.61 -30.11 -1.32
CA ILE A 330 0.83 -29.96 -2.55
C ILE A 330 1.73 -29.57 -3.72
N PRO A 331 1.64 -30.26 -4.87
CA PRO A 331 2.36 -29.85 -6.08
C PRO A 331 2.01 -28.42 -6.53
N LYS A 332 3.03 -27.62 -6.88
CA LYS A 332 2.84 -26.20 -7.25
C LYS A 332 1.89 -25.99 -8.42
N ASP A 333 1.83 -26.92 -9.37
CA ASP A 333 0.90 -26.90 -10.50
C ASP A 333 -0.56 -27.08 -10.06
N GLN A 334 -0.83 -27.90 -9.04
CA GLN A 334 -2.16 -28.01 -8.45
C GLN A 334 -2.58 -26.73 -7.74
N ILE A 335 -1.66 -26.08 -7.01
CA ILE A 335 -1.89 -24.75 -6.40
C ILE A 335 -2.24 -23.72 -7.47
N ARG A 336 -1.45 -23.64 -8.56
CA ARG A 336 -1.74 -22.74 -9.69
C ARG A 336 -3.12 -23.01 -10.31
N ALA A 337 -3.45 -24.28 -10.53
CA ALA A 337 -4.73 -24.68 -11.11
C ALA A 337 -5.92 -24.32 -10.20
N ALA A 338 -5.78 -24.54 -8.89
CA ALA A 338 -6.79 -24.15 -7.91
C ALA A 338 -6.97 -22.62 -7.85
N ALA A 339 -5.88 -21.85 -7.87
CA ALA A 339 -5.96 -20.39 -7.89
C ALA A 339 -6.69 -19.86 -9.14
N ARG A 340 -6.41 -20.43 -10.32
CA ARG A 340 -7.14 -20.10 -11.56
C ARG A 340 -8.63 -20.42 -11.45
N ARG A 341 -8.97 -21.59 -10.92
CA ARG A 341 -10.35 -22.03 -10.75
C ARG A 341 -11.13 -21.16 -9.77
N LEU A 342 -10.49 -20.73 -8.67
CA LEU A 342 -11.09 -19.79 -7.73
C LEU A 342 -11.35 -18.42 -8.38
N LEU A 343 -10.42 -17.95 -9.22
CA LEU A 343 -10.58 -16.69 -9.94
C LEU A 343 -11.71 -16.77 -10.98
N GLU A 344 -11.77 -17.84 -11.76
CA GLU A 344 -12.87 -18.14 -12.70
C GLU A 344 -14.23 -18.20 -11.99
N TYR A 345 -14.30 -18.89 -10.86
CA TYR A 345 -15.52 -18.95 -10.06
C TYR A 345 -15.96 -17.57 -9.55
N HIS A 346 -15.00 -16.72 -9.19
CA HIS A 346 -15.29 -15.35 -8.77
C HIS A 346 -15.75 -14.49 -9.96
N ASP A 347 -15.19 -14.68 -11.16
CA ASP A 347 -15.63 -14.03 -12.40
C ASP A 347 -17.09 -14.38 -12.73
N ASP A 348 -17.47 -15.66 -12.61
CA ASP A 348 -18.84 -16.13 -12.84
C ASP A 348 -19.83 -15.46 -11.87
N LYS A 349 -19.50 -15.41 -10.57
CA LYS A 349 -20.31 -14.69 -9.57
C LYS A 349 -20.47 -13.21 -9.88
N LEU A 350 -19.38 -12.55 -10.28
CA LEU A 350 -19.40 -11.14 -10.65
C LEU A 350 -20.27 -10.89 -11.88
N ALA A 351 -20.21 -11.79 -12.88
CA ALA A 351 -21.03 -11.70 -14.09
C ALA A 351 -22.52 -11.90 -13.79
N GLU A 352 -22.88 -12.80 -12.88
CA GLU A 352 -24.27 -13.01 -12.45
C GLU A 352 -24.88 -11.79 -11.76
N LEU A 353 -24.11 -11.10 -10.91
CA LEU A 353 -24.57 -9.89 -10.23
C LEU A 353 -24.57 -8.66 -11.14
N GLY A 354 -23.72 -8.65 -12.16
CA GLY A 354 -23.55 -7.55 -13.10
C GLY A 354 -22.47 -6.52 -12.65
N PRO A 355 -21.73 -5.92 -13.60
CA PRO A 355 -20.60 -5.02 -13.35
C PRO A 355 -20.85 -3.86 -12.37
N SER A 356 -22.06 -3.31 -12.35
CA SER A 356 -22.40 -2.11 -11.56
C SER A 356 -23.08 -2.42 -10.22
N SER A 357 -23.24 -3.70 -9.88
CA SER A 357 -23.95 -4.17 -8.67
C SER A 357 -23.10 -5.10 -7.80
N ALA A 358 -22.01 -5.64 -8.36
CA ALA A 358 -21.04 -6.43 -7.64
C ALA A 358 -20.33 -5.61 -6.53
N LYS A 359 -20.62 -5.92 -5.26
CA LYS A 359 -19.99 -5.31 -4.08
C LYS A 359 -19.75 -6.35 -2.98
N GLY A 360 -18.50 -6.56 -2.55
CA GLY A 360 -18.19 -7.35 -1.35
C GLY A 360 -18.59 -8.82 -1.49
N ILE A 361 -18.13 -9.49 -2.54
CA ILE A 361 -18.55 -10.85 -2.92
C ILE A 361 -17.59 -11.91 -2.37
N VAL A 362 -16.38 -11.53 -1.97
CA VAL A 362 -15.38 -12.44 -1.42
C VAL A 362 -15.90 -13.24 -0.21
N ASN A 363 -16.96 -12.76 0.46
CA ASN A 363 -17.64 -13.41 1.58
C ASN A 363 -18.71 -14.45 1.21
N LEU A 364 -19.01 -14.66 -0.09
CA LEU A 364 -20.13 -15.47 -0.60
C LEU A 364 -19.69 -16.74 -1.32
#